data_AF-A0A077MD41-F1
#
_entry.id   AF-A0A077MD41-F1
#
_cell.length_a   1.000
_cell.length_b   1.000
_cell.length_c   1.000
_cell.angle_alpha   90.00
_cell.angle_beta   90.00
_cell.angle_gamma   90.00
#
_symmetry.space_group_name_H-M   'P 1'
#
loop_
_entity.id
_entity.type
_entity.pdbx_description
1 polymer ?
#
loop_
_entity_poly.entity_id
_entity_poly.type
_entity_poly.pdbx_seq_one_letter_code
_entity_poly.pdbx_strand_id
1 'polypeptide(L)'
;MDGARPVRAARGNTLTAKRWSTEAPLRMLMNNLDPEVAERPDDLVVYGGTGRAARDWRSFDAMVRTLTDLNPDETMLVQSGRPVGVFRTHEWAPRVLIANSNLVPDWANWPEFRRLEHLGLTMYGQMTAGSWIYIGTQGIVQGTYETFAAIAEKRYGGHRRLRRDGRRAAARRHPQRGRVPDRRRRSAPAAAPRRAPLSRRSRRRSRRRDRQVAQGERGASRLVGRRRRQCR
;
A
#
# COMPACT_ATOMS: atom_id res chain seq x y z
N MET A 1 14.23 12.74 15.46
CA MET A 1 14.14 11.54 16.31
C MET A 1 14.59 10.38 15.45
N ASP A 2 15.59 9.62 15.89
CA ASP A 2 16.15 8.60 15.02
C ASP A 2 15.37 7.28 15.12
N GLY A 3 14.43 7.09 14.19
CA GLY A 3 13.84 5.78 13.91
C GLY A 3 12.33 5.69 14.07
N ALA A 4 11.88 4.42 14.11
CA ALA A 4 10.48 4.03 14.07
C ALA A 4 9.70 4.50 15.29
N ARG A 5 8.50 5.03 15.03
CA ARG A 5 7.55 5.46 16.05
C ARG A 5 6.13 5.42 15.50
N PRO A 6 5.12 5.30 16.37
CA PRO A 6 3.73 5.43 15.94
C PRO A 6 3.51 6.82 15.32
N VAL A 7 3.12 6.85 14.05
CA VAL A 7 2.74 8.06 13.33
C VAL A 7 1.23 8.06 13.19
N ARG A 8 0.59 9.20 13.43
CA ARG A 8 -0.83 9.42 13.16
C ARG A 8 -1.03 10.85 12.72
N ALA A 9 -1.96 11.06 11.80
CA ALA A 9 -2.30 12.40 11.37
C ALA A 9 -3.04 13.17 12.48
N ALA A 10 -2.83 14.49 12.54
CA ALA A 10 -3.61 15.36 13.42
C ALA A 10 -5.11 15.30 13.08
N ARG A 11 -5.96 15.64 14.05
CA ARG A 11 -7.44 15.63 13.95
C ARG A 11 -7.99 16.97 14.44
N GLY A 12 -9.24 17.26 14.09
CA GLY A 12 -9.87 18.54 14.44
C GLY A 12 -9.41 19.71 13.57
N ASN A 13 -9.74 20.92 14.00
CA ASN A 13 -9.53 22.18 13.26
C ASN A 13 -8.28 22.96 13.71
N THR A 14 -7.53 22.47 14.70
CA THR A 14 -6.25 23.06 15.11
C THR A 14 -5.17 22.75 14.09
N LEU A 15 -4.47 23.78 13.61
CA LEU A 15 -3.37 23.65 12.66
C LEU A 15 -2.06 23.31 13.37
N THR A 16 -1.25 22.45 12.74
CA THR A 16 0.15 22.19 13.15
C THR A 16 1.12 22.96 12.26
N ALA A 17 0.80 23.08 10.96
CA ALA A 17 1.51 23.90 10.00
C ALA A 17 0.94 25.33 9.92
N LYS A 18 1.63 26.23 9.22
CA LYS A 18 1.21 27.63 9.05
C LYS A 18 -0.18 27.82 8.41
N ARG A 19 -0.67 26.85 7.61
CA ARG A 19 -1.94 26.96 6.87
C ARG A 19 -2.49 25.60 6.42
N TRP A 20 -3.78 25.57 6.07
CA TRP A 20 -4.45 24.33 5.61
C TRP A 20 -3.83 23.70 4.36
N SER A 21 -3.31 24.50 3.42
CA SER A 21 -2.68 23.98 2.20
C SER A 21 -1.37 23.23 2.44
N THR A 22 -0.70 23.47 3.58
CA THR A 22 0.50 22.72 4.01
C THR A 22 0.17 21.69 5.09
N GLU A 23 -0.84 21.95 5.92
CA GLU A 23 -1.39 20.99 6.88
C GLU A 23 -1.99 19.76 6.20
N ALA A 24 -2.69 19.93 5.07
CA ALA A 24 -3.31 18.82 4.34
C ALA A 24 -2.26 17.77 3.90
N PRO A 25 -1.22 18.10 3.13
CA PRO A 25 -0.20 17.12 2.77
C PRO A 25 0.55 16.56 3.99
N LEU A 26 0.73 17.34 5.06
CA LEU A 26 1.32 16.86 6.32
C LEU A 26 0.47 15.76 6.96
N ARG A 27 -0.84 16.00 7.12
CA ARG A 27 -1.78 15.00 7.63
C ARG A 27 -1.85 13.80 6.72
N MET A 28 -1.84 13.99 5.42
CA MET A 28 -1.89 12.89 4.47
C MET A 28 -0.63 12.02 4.50
N LEU A 29 0.56 12.62 4.61
CA LEU A 29 1.83 11.92 4.84
C LEU A 29 1.75 11.06 6.12
N MET A 30 1.26 11.64 7.21
CA MET A 30 1.11 10.93 8.48
C MET A 30 0.02 9.84 8.42
N ASN A 31 -1.06 10.05 7.68
CA ASN A 31 -2.12 9.07 7.50
C ASN A 31 -1.61 7.83 6.75
N ASN A 32 -0.76 8.02 5.74
CA ASN A 32 -0.12 6.93 5.02
C ASN A 32 0.71 6.01 5.94
N LEU A 33 1.13 6.50 7.11
CA LEU A 33 1.91 5.74 8.10
C LEU A 33 1.12 5.41 9.37
N ASP A 34 -0.19 5.68 9.40
CA ASP A 34 -1.03 5.29 10.53
C ASP A 34 -1.04 3.76 10.67
N PRO A 35 -0.82 3.18 11.87
CA PRO A 35 -0.88 1.74 12.11
C PRO A 35 -2.21 1.06 11.72
N GLU A 36 -3.28 1.82 11.52
CA GLU A 36 -4.56 1.32 11.03
C GLU A 36 -4.67 1.33 9.50
N VAL A 37 -3.77 2.05 8.82
CA VAL A 37 -3.76 2.25 7.36
C VAL A 37 -2.62 1.47 6.71
N ALA A 38 -1.38 1.68 7.17
CA ALA A 38 -0.18 1.09 6.61
C ALA A 38 -0.04 -0.42 6.91
N GLU A 39 0.55 -1.17 5.98
CA GLU A 39 0.90 -2.57 6.19
C GLU A 39 2.06 -2.75 7.19
N ARG A 40 3.09 -1.91 7.10
CA ARG A 40 4.31 -2.00 7.94
C ARG A 40 4.93 -0.61 8.20
N PRO A 41 4.28 0.23 9.03
CA PRO A 41 4.65 1.64 9.19
C PRO A 41 6.03 1.88 9.81
N ASP A 42 6.52 0.97 10.66
CA ASP A 42 7.84 1.10 11.29
C ASP A 42 8.98 1.13 10.25
N ASP A 43 8.76 0.50 9.09
CA ASP A 43 9.67 0.49 7.93
C ASP A 43 9.28 1.54 6.87
N LEU A 44 8.36 2.44 7.21
CA LEU A 44 7.75 3.44 6.31
C LEU A 44 6.95 2.83 5.15
N VAL A 45 6.68 1.53 5.17
CA VAL A 45 5.98 0.79 4.11
C VAL A 45 4.47 0.92 4.30
N VAL A 46 3.81 1.43 3.26
CA VAL A 46 2.38 1.65 3.20
C VAL A 46 1.66 0.42 2.64
N TYR A 47 1.99 0.00 1.42
CA TYR A 47 1.42 -1.19 0.76
C TYR A 47 2.26 -1.65 -0.44
N GLY A 48 1.86 -2.77 -1.05
CA GLY A 48 2.41 -3.18 -2.35
C GLY A 48 3.85 -3.68 -2.28
N GLY A 49 4.19 -4.38 -1.20
CA GLY A 49 5.54 -4.93 -0.99
C GLY A 49 6.47 -3.93 -0.31
N THR A 50 7.18 -3.11 -1.09
CA THR A 50 8.14 -2.11 -0.57
C THR A 50 7.72 -0.67 -0.86
N GLY A 51 6.43 -0.44 -1.15
CA GLY A 51 5.89 0.90 -1.41
C GLY A 51 5.93 1.76 -0.13
N ARG A 52 6.79 2.78 -0.11
CA ARG A 52 7.07 3.60 1.08
C ARG A 52 6.56 5.04 0.96
N ALA A 53 6.27 5.66 2.10
CA ALA A 53 5.86 7.07 2.18
C ALA A 53 7.05 8.05 2.21
N ALA A 54 8.17 7.61 2.76
CA ALA A 54 9.43 8.35 2.87
C ALA A 54 10.60 7.38 2.72
N ARG A 55 11.75 7.89 2.27
CA ARG A 55 12.93 7.07 1.98
C ARG A 55 13.50 6.41 3.24
N ASP A 56 13.60 7.21 4.28
CA ASP A 56 14.12 6.88 5.59
C ASP A 56 13.50 7.83 6.63
N TRP A 57 13.69 7.52 7.92
CA TRP A 57 13.10 8.30 9.01
C TRP A 57 13.64 9.72 9.08
N ARG A 58 14.90 9.95 8.69
CA ARG A 58 15.49 11.29 8.62
C ARG A 58 14.79 12.14 7.56
N SER A 59 14.48 11.55 6.41
CA SER A 59 13.73 12.17 5.32
C SER A 59 12.29 12.46 5.73
N PHE A 60 11.64 11.54 6.44
CA PHE A 60 10.32 11.75 7.02
C PHE A 60 10.31 12.96 7.98
N ASP A 61 11.22 12.98 8.95
CA ASP A 61 11.35 14.08 9.92
C ASP A 61 11.64 15.41 9.24
N ALA A 62 12.47 15.40 8.20
CA ALA A 62 12.75 16.59 7.41
C ALA A 62 11.51 17.08 6.65
N MET A 63 10.73 16.18 6.03
CA MET A 63 9.48 16.56 5.35
C MET A 63 8.44 17.12 6.31
N VAL A 64 8.28 16.52 7.49
CA VAL A 64 7.38 17.01 8.53
C VAL A 64 7.77 18.43 8.94
N ARG A 65 9.04 18.67 9.28
CA ARG A 65 9.54 20.01 9.64
C ARG A 65 9.33 21.01 8.51
N THR A 66 9.72 20.65 7.28
CA THR A 66 9.58 21.53 6.12
C THR A 66 8.11 21.89 5.86
N LEU A 67 7.18 20.94 5.93
CA LEU A 67 5.74 21.20 5.75
C LEU A 67 5.14 22.07 6.86
N THR A 68 5.61 21.92 8.09
CA THR A 68 5.20 22.77 9.22
C THR A 68 5.56 24.23 8.96
N ASP A 69 6.77 24.48 8.45
CA ASP A 69 7.34 25.84 8.31
C ASP A 69 7.19 26.46 6.91
N LEU A 70 6.67 25.74 5.92
CA LEU A 70 6.57 26.19 4.52
C LEU A 70 5.72 27.45 4.37
N ASN A 71 6.24 28.46 3.66
CA ASN A 71 5.54 29.70 3.39
C ASN A 71 4.44 29.53 2.31
N PRO A 72 3.45 30.46 2.26
CA PRO A 72 2.32 30.37 1.33
C PRO A 72 2.71 30.37 -0.15
N ASP A 73 3.84 30.96 -0.50
CA ASP A 73 4.39 31.08 -1.84
C ASP A 73 5.63 30.21 -2.05
N GLU A 74 5.79 29.14 -1.26
CA GLU A 74 6.88 28.18 -1.39
C GLU A 74 6.36 26.80 -1.83
N THR A 75 7.25 26.04 -2.48
CA THR A 75 7.01 24.67 -2.92
C THR A 75 8.18 23.78 -2.50
N MET A 76 7.88 22.72 -1.73
CA MET A 76 8.85 21.68 -1.38
C MET A 76 8.99 20.67 -2.53
N LEU A 77 10.24 20.33 -2.87
CA LEU A 77 10.55 19.27 -3.82
C LEU A 77 10.94 17.98 -3.10
N VAL A 78 10.28 16.88 -3.46
CA VAL A 78 10.55 15.54 -2.92
C VAL A 78 11.03 14.63 -4.04
N GLN A 79 12.27 14.17 -3.94
CA GLN A 79 12.86 13.21 -4.86
C GLN A 79 12.91 11.85 -4.18
N SER A 80 12.22 10.86 -4.72
CA SER A 80 12.16 9.48 -4.21
C SER A 80 12.09 9.42 -2.68
N GLY A 81 11.07 10.06 -2.10
CA GLY A 81 10.81 10.08 -0.66
C GLY A 81 11.79 10.88 0.20
N ARG A 82 12.64 11.74 -0.39
CA ARG A 82 13.56 12.64 0.32
C ARG A 82 13.26 14.10 -0.05
N PRO A 83 13.12 15.01 0.92
CA PRO A 83 12.99 16.45 0.63
C PRO A 83 14.36 16.97 0.20
N VAL A 84 14.44 17.54 -1.00
CA VAL A 84 15.72 17.98 -1.61
C VAL A 84 15.85 19.49 -1.73
N GLY A 85 14.75 20.23 -1.62
CA GLY A 85 14.79 21.69 -1.66
C GLY A 85 13.42 22.32 -1.48
N VAL A 86 13.43 23.63 -1.22
CA VAL A 86 12.25 24.50 -1.20
C VAL A 86 12.56 25.66 -2.11
N PHE A 87 11.62 26.01 -3.00
CA PHE A 87 11.74 27.15 -3.90
C PHE A 87 10.55 28.06 -3.72
N ARG A 88 10.80 29.36 -3.86
CA ARG A 88 9.72 30.35 -3.98
C ARG A 88 9.03 30.17 -5.33
N THR A 89 7.72 30.10 -5.29
CA THR A 89 6.80 30.00 -6.42
C THR A 89 5.75 31.09 -6.28
N HIS A 90 4.47 30.74 -6.07
CA HIS A 90 3.36 31.66 -5.86
C HIS A 90 2.23 30.94 -5.12
N GLU A 91 1.26 31.67 -4.57
CA GLU A 91 0.22 31.09 -3.70
C GLU A 91 -0.64 30.01 -4.38
N TRP A 92 -0.83 30.09 -5.70
CA TRP A 92 -1.61 29.13 -6.49
C TRP A 92 -0.82 27.89 -6.95
N ALA A 93 0.51 27.87 -6.72
CA ALA A 93 1.33 26.72 -7.04
C ALA A 93 1.08 25.55 -6.07
N PRO A 94 1.39 24.30 -6.47
CA PRO A 94 1.42 23.19 -5.54
C PRO A 94 2.40 23.45 -4.39
N ARG A 95 2.01 23.10 -3.16
CA ARG A 95 2.91 23.19 -1.99
C ARG A 95 3.99 22.10 -1.98
N VAL A 96 3.75 20.98 -2.67
CA VAL A 96 4.67 19.87 -2.77
C VAL A 96 4.68 19.33 -4.20
N LEU A 97 5.87 19.14 -4.76
CA LEU A 97 6.09 18.41 -6.01
C LEU A 97 6.90 17.15 -5.72
N ILE A 98 6.43 16.01 -6.21
CA ILE A 98 6.99 14.71 -5.88
C ILE A 98 7.34 13.95 -7.15
N ALA A 99 8.59 13.49 -7.24
CA ALA A 99 9.06 12.58 -8.29
C ALA A 99 9.70 11.35 -7.64
N ASN A 100 9.03 10.20 -7.69
CA ASN A 100 9.46 8.97 -7.05
C ASN A 100 9.81 7.89 -8.06
N SER A 101 10.89 7.15 -7.81
CA SER A 101 11.22 5.91 -8.54
C SER A 101 11.52 6.08 -10.04
N ASN A 102 11.63 7.31 -10.54
CA ASN A 102 11.96 7.58 -11.94
C ASN A 102 13.42 7.20 -12.22
N LEU A 103 13.62 6.38 -13.26
CA LEU A 103 14.92 6.00 -13.81
C LEU A 103 14.91 6.24 -15.31
N VAL A 104 16.07 6.52 -15.88
CA VAL A 104 16.22 6.60 -17.35
C VAL A 104 15.91 5.22 -17.95
N PRO A 105 15.21 5.12 -19.10
CA PRO A 105 14.62 3.87 -19.58
C PRO A 105 15.58 2.68 -19.65
N ASP A 106 16.81 2.87 -20.13
CA ASP A 106 17.81 1.79 -20.23
C ASP A 106 18.15 1.16 -18.86
N TRP A 107 17.95 1.91 -17.78
CA TRP A 107 18.19 1.50 -16.40
C TRP A 107 16.89 1.23 -15.61
N ALA A 108 15.72 1.33 -16.25
CA ALA A 108 14.42 1.15 -15.61
C ALA A 108 14.09 -0.34 -15.38
N ASN A 109 14.99 -1.05 -14.69
CA ASN A 109 14.87 -2.46 -14.36
C ASN A 109 15.07 -2.71 -12.86
N TRP A 110 14.56 -3.85 -12.38
CA TRP A 110 14.59 -4.19 -10.96
C TRP A 110 16.00 -4.32 -10.37
N PRO A 111 16.98 -4.99 -11.02
CA PRO A 111 18.35 -5.06 -10.52
C PRO A 111 18.95 -3.68 -10.20
N GLU A 112 18.87 -2.74 -11.15
CA GLU A 112 19.42 -1.40 -10.96
C GLU A 112 18.65 -0.60 -9.91
N PHE A 113 17.32 -0.69 -9.93
CA PHE A 113 16.49 -0.08 -8.90
C PHE A 113 16.88 -0.57 -7.50
N ARG A 114 17.09 -1.88 -7.30
CA ARG A 114 17.46 -2.45 -6.00
C ARG A 114 18.87 -2.07 -5.58
N ARG A 115 19.80 -1.95 -6.53
CA ARG A 115 21.15 -1.40 -6.27
C ARG A 115 21.05 0.02 -5.71
N LEU A 116 20.31 0.90 -6.38
CA LEU A 116 20.11 2.28 -5.93
C LEU A 116 19.34 2.37 -4.60
N GLU A 117 18.38 1.47 -4.38
CA GLU A 117 17.63 1.40 -3.11
C GLU A 117 18.54 1.00 -1.95
N HIS A 118 19.41 0.01 -2.14
CA HIS A 118 20.40 -0.41 -1.14
C HIS A 118 21.39 0.71 -0.81
N LEU A 119 21.77 1.52 -1.81
CA LEU A 119 22.61 2.71 -1.62
C LEU A 119 21.85 3.91 -1.00
N GLY A 120 20.55 3.80 -0.74
CA GLY A 120 19.74 4.90 -0.21
C GLY A 120 19.51 6.05 -1.19
N LEU A 121 19.63 5.79 -2.50
CA LEU A 121 19.51 6.80 -3.56
C LEU A 121 18.12 6.87 -4.19
N THR A 122 17.31 5.83 -4.02
CA THR A 122 15.92 5.79 -4.49
C THR A 122 14.99 5.13 -3.48
N MET A 123 13.69 5.25 -3.74
CA MET A 123 12.60 4.69 -2.94
C MET A 123 11.52 4.22 -3.89
N TYR A 124 10.89 3.07 -3.60
CA TYR A 124 9.74 2.61 -4.35
C TYR A 124 8.48 3.32 -3.84
N GLY A 125 7.91 4.22 -4.65
CA GLY A 125 6.77 5.03 -4.26
C GLY A 125 5.40 4.37 -4.46
N GLN A 126 5.33 3.25 -5.19
CA GLN A 126 4.04 2.74 -5.70
C GLN A 126 3.27 3.91 -6.37
N MET A 127 1.94 3.92 -6.31
CA MET A 127 1.08 4.99 -6.78
C MET A 127 0.79 5.94 -5.62
N THR A 128 0.12 5.45 -4.57
CA THR A 128 -0.42 6.28 -3.48
C THR A 128 0.39 6.23 -2.18
N ALA A 129 1.43 5.38 -2.12
CA ALA A 129 2.31 5.29 -0.96
C ALA A 129 3.23 6.52 -0.88
N GLY A 130 3.97 6.80 -1.96
CA GLY A 130 4.91 7.91 -2.04
C GLY A 130 4.29 9.26 -2.41
N SER A 131 3.01 9.29 -2.78
CA SER A 131 2.24 10.52 -3.07
C SER A 131 1.23 10.89 -1.98
N TRP A 132 1.21 10.13 -0.87
CA TRP A 132 0.47 10.46 0.34
C TRP A 132 -1.03 10.59 0.12
N ILE A 133 -1.66 9.59 -0.48
CA ILE A 133 -3.12 9.58 -0.67
C ILE A 133 -3.71 8.18 -0.50
N TYR A 134 -3.03 7.33 0.28
CA TYR A 134 -3.50 5.98 0.56
C TYR A 134 -4.54 6.01 1.69
N ILE A 135 -5.70 5.41 1.42
CA ILE A 135 -6.85 5.37 2.32
C ILE A 135 -7.19 3.93 2.76
N GLY A 136 -6.17 3.06 2.80
CA GLY A 136 -6.37 1.66 3.10
C GLY A 136 -7.03 0.89 1.94
N THR A 137 -7.66 -0.23 2.28
CA THR A 137 -8.25 -1.14 1.29
C THR A 137 -9.44 -0.55 0.54
N GLN A 138 -10.09 0.49 1.06
CA GLN A 138 -11.26 1.09 0.40
C GLN A 138 -10.94 1.56 -1.02
N GLY A 139 -9.73 2.08 -1.26
CA GLY A 139 -9.33 2.60 -2.57
C GLY A 139 -9.46 1.59 -3.71
N ILE A 140 -9.23 0.29 -3.46
CA ILE A 140 -9.32 -0.74 -4.50
C ILE A 140 -10.70 -1.42 -4.55
N VAL A 141 -11.50 -1.33 -3.48
CA VAL A 141 -12.80 -2.01 -3.38
C VAL A 141 -13.77 -1.50 -4.46
N GLN A 142 -13.84 -0.18 -4.65
CA GLN A 142 -14.75 0.40 -5.64
C GLN A 142 -14.35 0.04 -7.07
N GLY A 143 -13.08 0.20 -7.46
CA GLY A 143 -12.61 -0.21 -8.79
C GLY A 143 -12.78 -1.70 -9.07
N THR A 144 -12.59 -2.56 -8.07
CA THR A 144 -12.83 -4.01 -8.19
C THR A 144 -14.32 -4.31 -8.38
N TYR A 145 -15.18 -3.65 -7.60
CA TYR A 145 -16.63 -3.78 -7.76
C TYR A 145 -17.08 -3.36 -9.15
N GLU A 146 -16.64 -2.19 -9.64
CA GLU A 146 -17.00 -1.70 -10.97
C GLU A 146 -16.48 -2.61 -12.08
N THR A 147 -15.29 -3.18 -11.93
CA THR A 147 -14.75 -4.16 -12.88
C THR A 147 -15.64 -5.39 -12.98
N PHE A 148 -16.06 -5.94 -11.84
CA PHE A 148 -16.97 -7.09 -11.83
C PHE A 148 -18.37 -6.72 -12.33
N ALA A 149 -18.86 -5.52 -12.04
CA ALA A 149 -20.13 -5.02 -12.56
C ALA A 149 -20.09 -4.90 -14.10
N ALA A 150 -19.02 -4.33 -14.66
CA ALA A 150 -18.83 -4.21 -16.11
C ALA A 150 -18.72 -5.58 -16.81
N ILE A 151 -18.03 -6.55 -16.18
CA ILE A 151 -17.98 -7.93 -16.68
C ILE A 151 -19.37 -8.58 -16.62
N ALA A 152 -20.10 -8.38 -15.52
CA ALA A 152 -21.46 -8.89 -15.35
C ALA A 152 -22.40 -8.34 -16.43
N GLU A 153 -22.30 -7.05 -16.73
CA GLU A 153 -23.06 -6.41 -17.81
C GLU A 153 -22.71 -7.01 -19.17
N LYS A 154 -21.43 -6.97 -19.55
CA LYS A 154 -20.96 -7.36 -20.88
C LYS A 154 -21.12 -8.84 -21.20
N ARG A 155 -21.05 -9.72 -20.20
CA ARG A 155 -21.04 -11.18 -20.40
C ARG A 155 -22.29 -11.90 -19.90
N TYR A 156 -23.06 -11.28 -19.02
CA TYR A 156 -24.16 -11.95 -18.31
C TYR A 156 -25.44 -11.10 -18.23
N GLY A 157 -25.56 -10.04 -19.04
CA GLY A 157 -26.79 -9.21 -19.12
C GLY A 157 -27.12 -8.50 -17.82
N GLY A 158 -26.11 -8.08 -17.06
CA GLY A 158 -26.28 -7.35 -15.80
C GLY A 158 -26.74 -8.21 -14.63
N HIS A 159 -26.96 -9.52 -14.84
CA HIS A 159 -27.37 -10.42 -13.77
C HIS A 159 -26.21 -10.72 -12.82
N ARG A 160 -26.28 -10.14 -11.62
CA ARG A 160 -25.33 -10.38 -10.50
C ARG A 160 -25.31 -11.83 -9.97
N ARG A 161 -26.15 -12.73 -10.51
CA ARG A 161 -26.01 -14.16 -10.26
C ARG A 161 -24.93 -14.69 -11.21
N LEU A 162 -23.71 -14.83 -10.71
CA LEU A 162 -22.72 -15.74 -11.29
C LEU A 162 -23.41 -17.09 -11.48
N ARG A 163 -23.85 -17.39 -12.72
CA ARG A 163 -24.26 -18.73 -13.10
C ARG A 163 -23.03 -19.59 -12.87
N ARG A 164 -23.16 -20.57 -11.97
CA ARG A 164 -22.13 -21.56 -11.73
C ARG A 164 -22.17 -22.54 -12.89
N ASP A 165 -21.76 -22.09 -14.08
CA ASP A 165 -21.53 -22.99 -15.19
C ASP A 165 -20.45 -23.98 -14.73
N GLY A 166 -20.73 -25.27 -14.88
CA GLY A 166 -19.91 -26.38 -14.37
C GLY A 166 -18.47 -26.44 -14.89
N ARG A 167 -18.00 -25.41 -15.60
CA ARG A 167 -16.60 -25.24 -15.95
C ARG A 167 -15.89 -24.53 -14.80
N ARG A 168 -15.13 -25.32 -14.03
CA ARG A 168 -14.19 -24.80 -13.02
C ARG A 168 -13.31 -23.73 -13.69
N ALA A 169 -13.57 -22.46 -13.40
CA ALA A 169 -12.58 -21.42 -13.61
C ALA A 169 -11.43 -21.74 -12.65
N ALA A 170 -10.39 -22.39 -13.17
CA ALA A 170 -9.14 -22.56 -12.45
C ALA A 170 -8.53 -21.16 -12.31
N ALA A 171 -8.88 -20.45 -11.24
CA ALA A 171 -8.05 -19.38 -10.72
C ALA A 171 -6.74 -20.03 -10.31
N ARG A 172 -5.79 -20.12 -11.25
CA ARG A 172 -4.41 -20.44 -10.93
C ARG A 172 -3.94 -19.33 -10.01
N ARG A 173 -3.83 -19.63 -8.72
CA ARG A 173 -2.94 -18.88 -7.83
C ARG A 173 -1.59 -18.93 -8.53
N HIS A 174 -1.11 -17.80 -9.05
CA HIS A 174 0.22 -17.71 -9.63
C HIS A 174 1.20 -17.59 -8.46
N PRO A 175 2.04 -18.59 -8.16
CA PRO A 175 3.22 -18.35 -7.36
C PRO A 175 4.29 -17.86 -8.35
N GLN A 176 4.79 -16.63 -8.18
CA GLN A 176 6.09 -16.30 -8.77
C GLN A 176 7.15 -17.10 -8.00
N ARG A 177 7.38 -18.34 -8.43
CA ARG A 177 8.59 -19.12 -8.15
C ARG A 177 8.89 -19.97 -9.38
N GLY A 178 9.98 -19.64 -10.06
CA GLY A 178 10.53 -20.45 -11.13
C GLY A 178 10.86 -21.86 -10.64
N ARG A 179 10.45 -22.86 -11.42
CA ARG A 179 10.97 -24.23 -11.31
C ARG A 179 12.19 -24.32 -12.25
N VAL A 180 13.36 -24.56 -11.67
CA VAL A 180 14.54 -25.04 -12.39
C VAL A 180 14.41 -26.57 -12.53
N PRO A 181 14.85 -27.22 -13.63
CA PRO A 181 14.71 -28.66 -13.81
C PRO A 181 15.66 -29.44 -12.90
N ASP A 182 15.14 -30.49 -12.28
CA ASP A 182 15.86 -31.37 -11.34
C ASP A 182 16.76 -32.37 -12.09
N ARG A 183 18.08 -32.24 -11.91
CA ARG A 183 19.07 -33.31 -12.15
C ARG A 183 19.51 -33.85 -10.79
N ARG A 184 19.13 -35.11 -10.54
CA ARG A 184 19.53 -36.04 -9.47
C ARG A 184 20.79 -35.66 -8.67
N ARG A 185 20.70 -35.67 -7.33
CA ARG A 185 21.64 -36.36 -6.42
C ARG A 185 21.11 -36.41 -4.98
N ARG A 186 21.32 -37.56 -4.33
CA ARG A 186 20.94 -37.90 -2.94
C ARG A 186 21.79 -37.10 -1.93
N SER A 187 21.16 -36.46 -0.95
CA SER A 187 21.72 -36.18 0.39
C SER A 187 20.65 -35.62 1.35
N ALA A 188 20.80 -35.94 2.64
CA ALA A 188 19.85 -35.88 3.78
C ALA A 188 19.17 -34.50 4.08
N PRO A 189 18.07 -34.45 4.86
CA PRO A 189 17.28 -33.23 5.07
C PRO A 189 17.92 -32.29 6.11
N ALA A 190 18.24 -31.06 5.69
CA ALA A 190 18.59 -29.96 6.59
C ALA A 190 17.33 -29.21 7.07
N ALA A 191 17.27 -28.90 8.36
CA ALA A 191 16.15 -28.28 9.05
C ALA A 191 15.87 -26.83 8.56
N ALA A 192 14.59 -26.52 8.34
CA ALA A 192 14.13 -25.18 7.99
C ALA A 192 14.19 -24.22 9.22
N PRO A 193 14.57 -22.94 9.04
CA PRO A 193 14.61 -22.00 10.15
C PRO A 193 13.18 -21.63 10.61
N ARG A 194 12.95 -21.75 11.92
CA ARG A 194 11.69 -21.38 12.59
C ARG A 194 11.47 -19.86 12.51
N ARG A 195 10.29 -19.45 12.01
CA ARG A 195 9.82 -18.06 12.06
C ARG A 195 9.64 -17.61 13.51
N ALA A 196 10.08 -16.39 13.82
CA ALA A 196 9.91 -15.77 15.12
C ALA A 196 8.42 -15.69 15.54
N PRO A 197 8.09 -15.92 16.82
CA PRO A 197 6.71 -15.94 17.28
C PRO A 197 6.09 -14.54 17.30
N LEU A 198 5.00 -14.36 16.55
CA LEU A 198 4.12 -13.18 16.63
C LEU A 198 3.61 -12.98 18.06
N SER A 199 3.57 -11.72 18.53
CA SER A 199 3.02 -11.33 19.83
C SER A 199 1.54 -11.75 19.98
N ARG A 200 1.06 -11.98 21.22
CA ARG A 200 -0.34 -12.40 21.47
C ARG A 200 -1.38 -11.45 20.87
N ARG A 201 -1.07 -10.15 20.78
CA ARG A 201 -1.93 -9.10 20.22
C ARG A 201 -2.01 -9.17 18.68
N SER A 202 -0.89 -9.44 18.01
CA SER A 202 -0.84 -9.61 16.55
C SER A 202 -1.49 -10.92 16.09
N ARG A 203 -1.35 -12.01 16.87
CA ARG A 203 -2.08 -13.28 16.62
C ARG A 203 -3.60 -13.13 16.76
N ARG A 204 -4.07 -12.37 17.76
CA ARG A 204 -5.51 -12.09 17.95
C ARG A 204 -6.07 -11.22 16.81
N ARG A 205 -5.28 -10.27 16.29
CA ARG A 205 -5.68 -9.41 15.15
C ARG A 205 -5.66 -10.16 13.82
N SER A 206 -4.67 -11.01 13.54
CA SER A 206 -4.70 -11.88 12.34
C SER A 206 -5.90 -12.81 12.38
N ARG A 207 -6.15 -13.48 13.52
CA ARG A 207 -7.33 -14.34 13.70
C ARG A 207 -8.66 -13.59 13.56
N ARG A 208 -8.74 -12.30 13.94
CA ARG A 208 -9.93 -11.47 13.69
C ARG A 208 -10.08 -11.10 12.21
N ARG A 209 -8.99 -10.77 11.51
CA ARG A 209 -9.00 -10.53 10.06
C ARG A 209 -9.38 -11.79 9.28
N ASP A 210 -8.76 -12.93 9.61
CA ASP A 210 -9.09 -14.25 9.03
C ASP A 210 -10.55 -14.64 9.32
N ARG A 211 -11.07 -14.31 10.52
CA ARG A 211 -12.49 -14.51 10.85
C ARG A 211 -13.42 -13.58 10.10
N GLN A 212 -13.07 -12.32 9.86
CA GLN A 212 -13.89 -11.38 9.08
C GLN A 212 -13.93 -11.75 7.60
N VAL A 213 -12.80 -12.15 7.02
CA VAL A 213 -12.73 -12.68 5.64
C VAL A 213 -13.54 -13.98 5.55
N ALA A 214 -13.35 -14.91 6.48
CA ALA A 214 -14.10 -16.17 6.51
C ALA A 214 -15.60 -15.97 6.83
N GLN A 215 -15.99 -14.94 7.60
CA GLN A 215 -17.39 -14.59 7.85
C GLN A 215 -18.03 -13.93 6.62
N GLY A 216 -17.28 -13.13 5.85
CA GLY A 216 -17.69 -12.64 4.55
C GLY A 216 -17.93 -13.78 3.55
N GLU A 217 -16.99 -14.74 3.48
CA GLU A 217 -17.09 -15.91 2.60
C GLU A 217 -18.21 -16.89 3.03
N ARG A 218 -18.41 -17.10 4.34
CA ARG A 218 -19.52 -17.92 4.87
C ARG A 218 -20.87 -17.21 4.79
N GLY A 219 -20.90 -15.88 4.93
CA GLY A 219 -22.09 -15.06 4.73
C GLY A 219 -22.56 -15.11 3.27
N ALA A 220 -21.64 -14.96 2.33
CA ALA A 220 -21.89 -15.17 0.91
C ALA A 220 -22.36 -16.61 0.62
N SER A 221 -21.72 -17.61 1.22
CA SER A 221 -22.11 -19.03 1.03
C SER A 221 -23.48 -19.38 1.65
N ARG A 222 -23.85 -18.80 2.79
CA ARG A 222 -25.16 -19.01 3.44
C ARG A 222 -26.29 -18.27 2.73
N LEU A 223 -26.04 -17.07 2.18
CA LEU A 223 -27.01 -16.38 1.32
C LEU A 223 -27.28 -17.16 0.03
N VAL A 224 -26.24 -17.75 -0.56
CA VAL A 224 -26.36 -18.64 -1.73
C VAL A 224 -27.08 -19.94 -1.36
N GLY A 225 -26.85 -20.49 -0.16
CA GLY A 225 -27.51 -21.71 0.34
C GLY A 225 -29.00 -21.54 0.68
N ARG A 226 -29.40 -20.40 1.29
CA ARG A 226 -30.81 -20.12 1.62
C ARG A 226 -31.66 -19.89 0.35
N ARG A 227 -31.10 -19.23 -0.67
CA ARG A 227 -31.77 -19.03 -1.97
C ARG A 227 -31.88 -20.30 -2.83
N ARG A 228 -31.23 -21.42 -2.46
CA ARG A 228 -31.42 -22.73 -3.10
C ARG A 228 -32.66 -23.48 -2.62
N ARG A 229 -33.15 -23.20 -1.40
CA ARG A 229 -34.34 -23.86 -0.83
C ARG A 229 -35.66 -23.17 -1.19
N GLN A 230 -35.61 -21.91 -1.62
CA GLN A 230 -36.79 -21.15 -2.06
C GLN A 230 -37.07 -21.26 -3.58
N CYS A 231 -36.23 -21.97 -4.34
CA CYS A 231 -36.41 -22.20 -5.79
C CYS A 231 -36.52 -23.70 -6.12
N ARG A 232 -37.01 -24.51 -5.18
CA ARG A 232 -37.56 -25.83 -5.45
C ARG A 232 -39.05 -25.77 -5.17
#